data_AF-A0A6A4HVF7-F1
#
_entry.id   AF-A0A6A4HVF7-F1
#
_cell.length_a   1.000
_cell.length_b   1.000
_cell.length_c   1.000
_cell.angle_alpha   90.00
_cell.angle_beta   90.00
_cell.angle_gamma   90.00
#
_symmetry.space_group_name_H-M   'P 1'
#
loop_
_entity.id
_entity.type
_entity.pdbx_description
1 polymer ?
#
loop_
_entity_poly.entity_id
_entity_poly.type
_entity_poly.pdbx_seq_one_letter_code
_entity_poly.pdbx_strand_id
1 'polypeptide(L)'
;MKPKYIDGVKTHSYCSKSCASNAKTSNGHHNSNSLTTGTCDFCHNRPKFPGHAFCSKACAKNASSSTHTGGNPKGTCRAPGCSKPTHVNKDGTCGDYCSLSHKTLGETLCLMCLQNAKQTNSHFCSKACADNAEMKGPMILEVPAGHVTFKNVSDQFKTSWRHPGTKCPSVKRVYKIVSPQSSLSAYNTYKAAVEARGQFTPAGRSAGNENRRWHGTRRECHFGDKGQTQFCGSQTCSLCCIVKTSFDLSLFGKKTGWGRFGKGIYTTSTSSKSNDYSHNDCRSSLKAILLNKVVVGKGCKLTQDNVALTAPPQGYDSVLAEKGGSLNYDELVVYTNDAIRPSFLVMYEV
;
A
#
# COMPACT_ATOMS: atom_id res chain seq x y z
N MET A 1 -35.46 -41.97 -1.65
CA MET A 1 -36.31 -41.61 -2.79
C MET A 1 -37.77 -41.72 -2.34
N LYS A 2 -38.63 -40.73 -2.61
CA LYS A 2 -40.05 -40.81 -2.19
C LYS A 2 -40.84 -41.74 -3.11
N PRO A 3 -41.80 -42.54 -2.61
CA PRO A 3 -42.58 -43.46 -3.44
C PRO A 3 -43.41 -42.71 -4.50
N LYS A 4 -43.60 -43.34 -5.67
CA LYS A 4 -44.50 -42.84 -6.72
C LYS A 4 -45.95 -42.92 -6.24
N TYR A 5 -46.76 -41.93 -6.58
CA TYR A 5 -48.18 -41.88 -6.21
C TYR A 5 -49.02 -42.80 -7.10
N ILE A 6 -49.90 -43.59 -6.50
CA ILE A 6 -50.83 -44.52 -7.18
C ILE A 6 -52.24 -44.18 -6.71
N ASP A 7 -53.18 -43.94 -7.63
CA ASP A 7 -54.55 -43.52 -7.30
C ASP A 7 -55.60 -44.64 -7.44
N GLY A 8 -55.14 -45.88 -7.51
CA GLY A 8 -55.97 -47.08 -7.62
C GLY A 8 -56.08 -47.65 -9.04
N VAL A 9 -55.73 -46.88 -10.08
CA VAL A 9 -55.77 -47.37 -11.48
C VAL A 9 -54.50 -47.03 -12.27
N LYS A 10 -53.75 -45.97 -11.90
CA LYS A 10 -52.51 -45.57 -12.60
C LYS A 10 -51.39 -45.18 -11.62
N THR A 11 -50.15 -45.48 -11.99
CA THR A 11 -48.95 -44.99 -11.28
C THR A 11 -48.45 -43.70 -11.93
N HIS A 12 -48.25 -42.66 -11.13
CA HIS A 12 -47.83 -41.33 -11.61
C HIS A 12 -46.35 -41.07 -11.36
N SER A 13 -45.70 -40.29 -12.24
CA SER A 13 -44.27 -39.93 -12.14
C SER A 13 -43.93 -38.97 -11.00
N TYR A 14 -44.93 -38.56 -10.21
CA TYR A 14 -44.81 -37.64 -9.08
C TYR A 14 -45.29 -38.30 -7.79
N CYS A 15 -44.80 -37.80 -6.66
CA CYS A 15 -45.09 -38.41 -5.35
C CYS A 15 -46.43 -37.96 -4.72
N SER A 16 -47.13 -36.97 -5.29
CA SER A 16 -48.49 -36.58 -4.86
C SER A 16 -49.21 -35.70 -5.90
N LYS A 17 -50.54 -35.56 -5.78
CA LYS A 17 -51.33 -34.59 -6.57
C LYS A 17 -50.84 -33.15 -6.42
N SER A 18 -50.35 -32.79 -5.22
CA SER A 18 -49.79 -31.46 -4.92
C SER A 18 -48.46 -31.20 -5.68
N CYS A 19 -47.64 -32.23 -5.87
CA CYS A 19 -46.43 -32.14 -6.69
C CYS A 19 -46.74 -32.01 -8.18
N ALA A 20 -47.86 -32.56 -8.65
CA ALA A 20 -48.31 -32.43 -10.03
C ALA A 20 -48.79 -31.00 -10.36
N SER A 21 -49.50 -30.35 -9.42
CA SER A 21 -49.94 -28.96 -9.57
C SER A 21 -48.78 -27.97 -9.58
N ASN A 22 -47.72 -28.22 -8.79
CA ASN A 22 -46.52 -27.37 -8.77
C ASN A 22 -45.65 -27.52 -10.03
N ALA A 23 -45.80 -28.60 -10.80
CA ALA A 23 -45.13 -28.77 -12.10
C ALA A 23 -45.90 -28.08 -13.24
N LYS A 24 -47.20 -27.78 -13.05
CA LYS A 24 -48.04 -27.08 -14.04
C LYS A 24 -47.89 -25.57 -14.00
N THR A 25 -47.41 -24.99 -12.90
CA THR A 25 -47.09 -23.56 -12.79
C THR A 25 -45.75 -23.17 -13.42
N SER A 26 -45.00 -24.15 -13.95
CA SER A 26 -43.76 -23.95 -14.68
C SER A 26 -43.90 -24.43 -16.13
N ASN A 27 -44.66 -23.72 -16.97
CA ASN A 27 -44.45 -23.72 -18.42
C ASN A 27 -45.27 -22.65 -19.16
N GLY A 28 -44.56 -21.69 -19.76
CA GLY A 28 -45.01 -20.79 -20.84
C GLY A 28 -43.77 -20.14 -21.44
N HIS A 29 -43.12 -20.79 -22.40
CA HIS A 29 -43.17 -20.56 -23.86
C HIS A 29 -42.57 -19.25 -24.37
N HIS A 30 -41.68 -19.44 -25.36
CA HIS A 30 -40.79 -18.49 -26.01
C HIS A 30 -41.49 -17.31 -26.70
N ASN A 31 -40.90 -16.12 -26.57
CA ASN A 31 -40.74 -15.21 -27.71
C ASN A 31 -39.43 -14.43 -27.58
N SER A 32 -38.76 -14.28 -28.71
CA SER A 32 -37.42 -13.71 -28.89
C SER A 32 -37.36 -12.21 -28.63
N ASN A 33 -36.50 -11.79 -27.70
CA ASN A 33 -35.61 -10.65 -27.94
C ASN A 33 -34.41 -10.68 -26.99
N SER A 34 -33.23 -10.64 -27.59
CA SER A 34 -31.92 -10.48 -26.95
C SER A 34 -31.93 -9.30 -25.98
N LEU A 35 -31.53 -9.49 -24.71
CA LEU A 35 -30.80 -8.51 -23.88
C LEU A 35 -30.49 -9.08 -22.47
N THR A 36 -29.23 -9.43 -22.27
CA THR A 36 -28.47 -9.44 -20.99
C THR A 36 -28.95 -10.36 -19.85
N THR A 37 -28.53 -11.63 -19.88
CA THR A 37 -28.49 -12.51 -18.70
C THR A 37 -27.32 -12.13 -17.78
N GLY A 38 -27.40 -10.95 -17.17
CA GLY A 38 -26.50 -10.55 -16.09
C GLY A 38 -27.05 -10.94 -14.72
N THR A 39 -26.18 -11.39 -13.81
CA THR A 39 -26.51 -11.38 -12.39
C THR A 39 -26.60 -9.93 -11.91
N CYS A 40 -27.39 -9.68 -10.85
CA CYS A 40 -27.58 -8.36 -10.25
C CYS A 40 -26.23 -7.66 -10.04
N ASP A 41 -26.07 -6.44 -10.53
CA ASP A 41 -24.80 -5.71 -10.45
C ASP A 41 -24.41 -5.31 -9.01
N PHE A 42 -25.31 -5.51 -8.04
CA PHE A 42 -25.09 -5.24 -6.62
C PHE A 42 -24.86 -6.51 -5.79
N CYS A 43 -25.83 -7.44 -5.79
CA CYS A 43 -25.75 -8.61 -4.91
C CYS A 43 -25.09 -9.83 -5.57
N HIS A 44 -24.98 -9.85 -6.90
CA HIS A 44 -24.47 -10.94 -7.74
C HIS A 44 -25.11 -12.34 -7.52
N ASN A 45 -26.06 -12.46 -6.59
CA ASN A 45 -26.68 -13.71 -6.16
C ASN A 45 -28.02 -14.01 -6.85
N ARG A 46 -28.59 -13.01 -7.54
CA ARG A 46 -29.92 -13.11 -8.18
C ARG A 46 -29.87 -12.51 -9.59
N PRO A 47 -30.66 -13.01 -10.55
CA PRO A 47 -30.77 -12.40 -11.87
C PRO A 47 -31.26 -10.95 -11.80
N LYS A 48 -30.87 -10.13 -12.78
CA LYS A 48 -31.41 -8.78 -12.96
C LYS A 48 -32.93 -8.81 -13.14
N PHE A 49 -33.63 -7.81 -12.59
CA PHE A 49 -35.05 -7.61 -12.88
C PHE A 49 -35.19 -7.13 -14.34
N PRO A 50 -36.16 -7.62 -15.13
CA PRO A 50 -36.27 -7.24 -16.55
C PRO A 50 -36.27 -5.73 -16.75
N GLY A 51 -35.36 -5.21 -17.58
CA GLY A 51 -35.19 -3.77 -17.82
C GLY A 51 -34.42 -2.99 -16.74
N HIS A 52 -33.85 -3.65 -15.72
CA HIS A 52 -33.10 -3.00 -14.64
C HIS A 52 -31.74 -3.67 -14.38
N ALA A 53 -30.75 -2.90 -13.93
CA ALA A 53 -29.42 -3.40 -13.56
C ALA A 53 -29.38 -4.25 -12.26
N PHE A 54 -30.49 -4.28 -11.51
CA PHE A 54 -30.56 -4.86 -10.16
C PHE A 54 -31.74 -5.83 -10.03
N CYS A 55 -31.64 -6.80 -9.11
CA CYS A 55 -32.69 -7.80 -8.88
C CYS A 55 -33.87 -7.30 -8.04
N SER A 56 -33.80 -6.09 -7.46
CA SER A 56 -34.86 -5.53 -6.60
C SER A 56 -34.67 -4.02 -6.40
N LYS A 57 -35.74 -3.30 -6.01
CA LYS A 57 -35.66 -1.90 -5.56
C LYS A 57 -34.69 -1.72 -4.38
N ALA A 58 -34.59 -2.70 -3.49
CA ALA A 58 -33.63 -2.68 -2.38
C ALA A 58 -32.18 -2.75 -2.88
N CYS A 59 -31.88 -3.64 -3.83
CA CYS A 59 -30.55 -3.70 -4.47
C CYS A 59 -30.25 -2.44 -5.28
N ALA A 60 -31.24 -1.84 -5.95
CA ALA A 60 -31.07 -0.58 -6.65
C ALA A 60 -30.76 0.58 -5.69
N LYS A 61 -31.52 0.72 -4.60
CA LYS A 61 -31.30 1.75 -3.57
C LYS A 61 -29.93 1.59 -2.89
N ASN A 62 -29.55 0.36 -2.58
CA ASN A 62 -28.26 0.07 -1.95
C ASN A 62 -27.09 0.29 -2.92
N ALA A 63 -27.28 -0.02 -4.20
CA ALA A 63 -26.31 0.31 -5.25
C ALA A 63 -26.14 1.83 -5.41
N SER A 64 -27.24 2.59 -5.41
CA SER A 64 -27.23 4.07 -5.43
C SER A 64 -26.61 4.69 -4.18
N SER A 65 -26.64 4.00 -3.04
CA SER A 65 -25.95 4.42 -1.81
C SER A 65 -24.46 4.04 -1.77
N SER A 66 -23.98 3.24 -2.73
CA SER A 66 -22.62 2.67 -2.72
C SER A 66 -21.66 3.28 -3.75
N THR A 67 -22.05 4.34 -4.47
CA THR A 67 -21.16 5.09 -5.38
C THR A 67 -20.26 6.13 -4.70
N HIS A 68 -20.18 6.14 -3.36
CA HIS A 68 -19.23 6.98 -2.64
C HIS A 68 -18.14 6.15 -1.97
N THR A 69 -16.94 6.20 -2.55
CA THR A 69 -15.70 5.85 -1.89
C THR A 69 -15.52 6.72 -0.63
N GLY A 70 -15.83 6.16 0.55
CA GLY A 70 -15.29 6.64 1.84
C GLY A 70 -16.27 7.18 2.90
N GLY A 71 -17.59 7.15 2.71
CA GLY A 71 -18.54 7.65 3.71
C GLY A 71 -18.66 6.74 4.95
N ASN A 72 -18.71 7.34 6.14
CA ASN A 72 -18.95 6.66 7.41
C ASN A 72 -20.41 6.18 7.53
N PRO A 73 -20.71 4.87 7.48
CA PRO A 73 -22.09 4.37 7.49
C PRO A 73 -22.82 4.61 8.82
N LYS A 74 -22.12 5.05 9.89
CA LYS A 74 -22.71 5.29 11.21
C LYS A 74 -22.91 6.76 11.58
N GLY A 75 -22.51 7.71 10.74
CA GLY A 75 -22.61 9.13 11.05
C GLY A 75 -22.00 9.51 12.41
N THR A 76 -21.01 8.75 12.93
CA THR A 76 -20.39 8.96 14.25
C THR A 76 -18.96 9.44 14.08
N CYS A 77 -18.55 10.50 14.77
CA CYS A 77 -17.23 11.13 14.61
C CYS A 77 -16.08 10.12 14.70
N ARG A 78 -15.15 10.14 13.74
CA ARG A 78 -13.95 9.28 13.75
C ARG A 78 -12.82 9.78 14.66
N ALA A 79 -13.04 10.84 15.43
CA ALA A 79 -12.02 11.34 16.35
C ALA A 79 -11.91 10.40 17.55
N PRO A 80 -10.69 10.10 18.04
CA PRO A 80 -10.51 9.23 19.18
C PRO A 80 -11.30 9.73 20.40
N GLY A 81 -12.03 8.83 21.06
CA GLY A 81 -12.85 9.16 22.23
C GLY A 81 -14.12 9.96 21.95
N CYS A 82 -14.47 10.27 20.70
CA CYS A 82 -15.67 11.02 20.35
C CYS A 82 -16.82 10.11 19.90
N SER A 83 -18.01 10.29 20.50
CA SER A 83 -19.25 9.60 20.13
C SER A 83 -20.30 10.52 19.47
N LYS A 84 -19.96 11.79 19.22
CA LYS A 84 -20.89 12.77 18.61
C LYS A 84 -21.20 12.41 17.16
N PRO A 85 -22.39 12.78 16.64
CA PRO A 85 -22.71 12.62 15.23
C PRO A 85 -21.79 13.47 14.35
N THR A 86 -21.51 13.02 13.12
CA THR A 86 -20.68 13.76 12.17
C THR A 86 -21.44 14.95 11.57
N HIS A 87 -20.69 15.92 11.06
CA HIS A 87 -21.28 17.06 10.37
C HIS A 87 -21.97 16.58 9.09
N VAL A 88 -23.21 17.02 8.88
CA VAL A 88 -23.96 16.78 7.63
C VAL A 88 -23.66 17.93 6.67
N ASN A 89 -23.12 17.60 5.51
CA ASN A 89 -22.82 18.55 4.45
C ASN A 89 -24.12 19.08 3.82
N LYS A 90 -24.02 20.20 3.08
CA LYS A 90 -25.17 20.83 2.42
C LYS A 90 -25.89 19.91 1.41
N ASP A 91 -25.19 18.91 0.89
CA ASP A 91 -25.71 17.89 -0.04
C ASP A 91 -26.37 16.69 0.67
N GLY A 92 -26.47 16.72 2.01
CA GLY A 92 -27.04 15.64 2.81
C GLY A 92 -26.06 14.51 3.14
N THR A 93 -24.81 14.57 2.68
CA THR A 93 -23.80 13.56 3.01
C THR A 93 -23.21 13.77 4.39
N CYS A 94 -22.96 12.68 5.13
CA CYS A 94 -22.29 12.74 6.42
C CYS A 94 -20.76 12.80 6.21
N GLY A 95 -20.10 13.81 6.79
CA GLY A 95 -18.65 13.85 6.86
C GLY A 95 -18.07 12.80 7.82
N ASP A 96 -16.75 12.79 7.95
CA ASP A 96 -16.04 11.84 8.84
C ASP A 96 -15.92 12.34 10.30
N TYR A 97 -16.09 13.65 10.53
CA TYR A 97 -15.86 14.30 11.82
C TYR A 97 -17.01 15.26 12.17
N CYS A 98 -17.23 15.48 13.47
CA CYS A 98 -18.26 16.39 13.97
C CYS A 98 -17.83 17.87 13.99
N SER A 99 -16.53 18.16 13.84
CA SER A 99 -15.97 19.51 13.86
C SER A 99 -14.67 19.59 13.07
N LEU A 100 -14.24 20.80 12.72
CA LEU A 100 -12.94 21.04 12.07
C LEU A 100 -11.79 20.63 13.00
N SER A 101 -11.88 20.89 14.30
CA SER A 101 -10.88 20.47 15.29
C SER A 101 -10.67 18.95 15.30
N HIS A 102 -11.77 18.17 15.28
CA HIS A 102 -11.70 16.72 15.23
C HIS A 102 -11.16 16.19 13.91
N LYS A 103 -11.46 16.88 12.80
CA LYS A 103 -10.85 16.60 11.51
C LYS A 103 -9.34 16.82 11.57
N THR A 104 -8.88 17.99 12.02
CA THR A 104 -7.46 18.29 12.15
C THR A 104 -6.74 17.30 13.06
N LEU A 105 -7.35 16.90 14.18
CA LEU A 105 -6.82 15.85 15.05
C LEU A 105 -6.67 14.54 14.29
N GLY A 106 -7.73 14.07 13.62
CA GLY A 106 -7.72 12.84 12.83
C GLY A 106 -6.66 12.84 11.71
N GLU A 107 -6.47 13.98 11.06
CA GLU A 107 -5.47 14.18 10.01
C GLU A 107 -4.03 14.20 10.56
N THR A 108 -3.84 14.41 11.87
CA THR A 108 -2.53 14.56 12.51
C THR A 108 -2.28 13.60 13.66
N LEU A 109 -3.04 12.51 13.80
CA LEU A 109 -2.86 11.55 14.90
C LEU A 109 -1.44 10.98 14.98
N CYS A 110 -0.95 10.86 16.22
CA CYS A 110 0.22 10.07 16.57
C CYS A 110 0.04 8.64 16.08
N LEU A 111 0.97 8.14 15.27
CA LEU A 111 0.86 6.81 14.67
C LEU A 111 1.02 5.67 15.69
N MET A 112 1.50 5.94 16.91
CA MET A 112 1.65 4.93 17.95
C MET A 112 0.41 4.80 18.82
N CYS A 113 -0.10 5.90 19.39
CA CYS A 113 -1.24 5.85 20.31
C CYS A 113 -2.59 6.07 19.63
N LEU A 114 -2.60 6.71 18.45
CA LEU A 114 -3.81 7.12 17.73
C LEU A 114 -4.78 7.94 18.60
N GLN A 115 -4.29 8.66 19.62
CA GLN A 115 -5.11 9.49 20.51
C GLN A 115 -4.82 10.98 20.32
N ASN A 116 -3.54 11.36 20.40
CA ASN A 116 -3.10 12.76 20.39
C ASN A 116 -2.50 13.15 19.05
N ALA A 117 -2.49 14.44 18.73
CA ALA A 117 -1.80 14.95 17.55
C ALA A 117 -0.28 14.70 17.64
N LYS A 118 0.34 14.37 16.50
CA LYS A 118 1.78 14.22 16.35
C LYS A 118 2.49 15.58 16.50
N GLN A 119 3.76 15.55 16.87
CA GLN A 119 4.60 16.75 16.83
C GLN A 119 4.95 17.11 15.38
N THR A 120 5.33 18.36 15.12
CA THR A 120 5.62 18.88 13.76
C THR A 120 6.62 18.00 13.00
N ASN A 121 7.76 17.70 13.61
CA ASN A 121 8.88 16.95 13.02
C ASN A 121 8.89 15.46 13.42
N SER A 122 7.77 14.94 13.91
CA SER A 122 7.62 13.54 14.32
C SER A 122 6.34 12.93 13.75
N HIS A 123 6.29 11.60 13.76
CA HIS A 123 5.06 10.84 13.55
C HIS A 123 4.38 10.47 14.88
N PHE A 124 4.96 10.89 16.00
CA PHE A 124 4.52 10.59 17.35
C PHE A 124 4.21 11.88 18.12
N CYS A 125 3.31 11.80 19.12
CA CYS A 125 2.91 12.95 19.94
C CYS A 125 3.93 13.29 21.04
N SER A 126 4.80 12.35 21.40
CA SER A 126 5.78 12.51 22.49
C SER A 126 6.96 11.57 22.32
N LYS A 127 8.04 11.84 23.07
CA LYS A 127 9.18 10.93 23.19
C LYS A 127 8.75 9.55 23.69
N ALA A 128 7.86 9.49 24.68
CA ALA A 128 7.34 8.21 25.18
C ALA A 128 6.66 7.36 24.08
N CYS A 129 5.89 7.98 23.17
CA CYS A 129 5.30 7.26 22.04
C CYS A 129 6.35 6.83 21.00
N ALA A 130 7.39 7.64 20.77
CA ALA A 130 8.49 7.27 19.88
C ALA A 130 9.28 6.09 20.46
N ASP A 131 9.69 6.18 21.72
CA ASP A 131 10.43 5.14 22.43
C ASP A 131 9.62 3.83 22.51
N ASN A 132 8.30 3.92 22.76
CA ASN A 132 7.41 2.74 22.75
C ASN A 132 7.33 2.09 21.38
N ALA A 133 7.25 2.89 20.31
CA ALA A 133 7.28 2.37 18.95
C ALA A 133 8.62 1.65 18.68
N GLU A 134 9.75 2.28 19.00
CA GLU A 134 11.09 1.71 18.78
C GLU A 134 11.30 0.42 19.59
N MET A 135 10.85 0.38 20.83
CA MET A 135 10.91 -0.79 21.72
C MET A 135 10.09 -1.97 21.18
N LYS A 136 8.94 -1.70 20.55
CA LYS A 136 8.08 -2.73 19.95
C LYS A 136 8.46 -3.11 18.53
N GLY A 137 9.43 -2.41 17.93
CA GLY A 137 9.96 -2.72 16.62
C GLY A 137 10.75 -4.04 16.61
N PRO A 138 11.00 -4.62 15.41
CA PRO A 138 10.55 -4.16 14.11
C PRO A 138 9.05 -4.39 13.90
N MET A 139 8.35 -3.39 13.35
CA MET A 139 6.93 -3.51 12.99
C MET A 139 6.53 -2.47 11.95
N ILE A 140 5.29 -2.57 11.46
CA ILE A 140 4.65 -1.54 10.65
C ILE A 140 3.43 -0.95 11.36
N LEU A 141 3.33 0.37 11.37
CA LEU A 141 2.18 1.11 11.87
C LEU A 141 1.35 1.62 10.70
N GLU A 142 0.07 1.27 10.65
CA GLU A 142 -0.82 1.75 9.59
C GLU A 142 -0.96 3.28 9.67
N VAL A 143 -0.77 3.95 8.55
CA VAL A 143 -1.02 5.38 8.42
C VAL A 143 -2.45 5.56 7.91
N PRO A 144 -3.37 6.17 8.68
CA PRO A 144 -4.76 6.32 8.25
C PRO A 144 -4.86 7.07 6.91
N ALA A 145 -5.80 6.68 6.04
CA ALA A 145 -5.94 7.26 4.70
C ALA A 145 -6.15 8.79 4.69
N GLY A 146 -6.83 9.33 5.72
CA GLY A 146 -7.01 10.78 5.91
C GLY A 146 -5.81 11.49 6.53
N HIS A 147 -4.77 10.78 6.97
CA HIS A 147 -3.66 11.37 7.70
C HIS A 147 -2.69 12.12 6.78
N VAL A 148 -2.12 13.24 7.24
CA VAL A 148 -1.18 14.07 6.45
C VAL A 148 0.06 13.30 5.98
N THR A 149 0.50 12.30 6.74
CA THR A 149 1.62 11.43 6.33
C THR A 149 1.23 10.51 5.18
N PHE A 150 -0.01 10.01 5.14
CA PHE A 150 -0.50 9.21 4.01
C PHE A 150 -0.48 10.06 2.75
N LYS A 151 -1.07 11.27 2.82
CA LYS A 151 -1.07 12.22 1.71
C LYS A 151 0.35 12.53 1.23
N ASN A 152 1.27 12.86 2.14
CA ASN A 152 2.66 13.17 1.81
C ASN A 152 3.37 12.04 1.05
N VAL A 153 3.22 10.78 1.51
CA VAL A 153 3.87 9.62 0.90
C VAL A 153 3.21 9.25 -0.42
N SER A 154 1.87 9.28 -0.50
CA SER A 154 1.12 9.01 -1.73
C SER A 154 1.37 10.05 -2.81
N ASP A 155 1.47 11.33 -2.43
CA ASP A 155 1.81 12.41 -3.37
C ASP A 155 3.23 12.25 -3.90
N GLN A 156 4.20 11.91 -3.04
CA GLN A 156 5.56 11.56 -3.50
C GLN A 156 5.52 10.42 -4.50
N PHE A 157 4.80 9.34 -4.20
CA PHE A 157 4.68 8.19 -5.10
C PHE A 157 4.11 8.60 -6.47
N LYS A 158 3.06 9.42 -6.47
CA LYS A 158 2.39 9.91 -7.68
C LYS A 158 3.28 10.86 -8.48
N THR A 159 3.89 11.85 -7.83
CA THR A 159 4.77 12.85 -8.49
C THR A 159 6.06 12.23 -9.01
N SER A 160 6.53 11.14 -8.42
CA SER A 160 7.68 10.39 -8.92
C SER A 160 7.34 9.29 -9.92
N TRP A 161 6.07 9.11 -10.28
CA TRP A 161 5.68 8.15 -11.31
C TRP A 161 5.90 8.79 -12.70
N ARG A 162 7.04 8.48 -13.33
CA ARG A 162 7.57 9.26 -14.47
C ARG A 162 7.87 8.42 -15.72
N HIS A 163 7.51 7.15 -15.75
CA HIS A 163 7.61 6.35 -16.97
C HIS A 163 6.56 6.82 -17.99
N PRO A 164 6.97 7.28 -19.19
CA PRO A 164 6.05 7.71 -20.22
C PRO A 164 5.03 6.61 -20.59
N GLY A 165 3.80 7.00 -20.90
CA GLY A 165 2.76 6.06 -21.34
C GLY A 165 2.18 5.16 -20.23
N THR A 166 2.59 5.33 -18.97
CA THR A 166 2.08 4.51 -17.85
C THR A 166 1.14 5.32 -16.96
N LYS A 167 0.03 4.71 -16.53
CA LYS A 167 -0.89 5.30 -15.55
C LYS A 167 -0.37 5.03 -14.14
N CYS A 168 -0.26 6.08 -13.31
CA CYS A 168 0.08 5.91 -11.90
C CYS A 168 -1.05 5.12 -11.19
N PRO A 169 -0.73 3.99 -10.53
CA PRO A 169 -1.71 3.21 -9.78
C PRO A 169 -2.17 3.93 -8.51
N SER A 170 -3.35 3.57 -8.02
CA SER A 170 -3.90 4.15 -6.78
C SER A 170 -3.20 3.56 -5.56
N VAL A 171 -2.65 4.43 -4.71
CA VAL A 171 -2.15 4.02 -3.38
C VAL A 171 -3.35 3.69 -2.48
N LYS A 172 -3.34 2.48 -1.90
CA LYS A 172 -4.40 1.99 -1.02
C LYS A 172 -4.01 2.01 0.45
N ARG A 173 -2.74 1.75 0.76
CA ARG A 173 -2.22 1.76 2.14
C ARG A 173 -0.83 2.35 2.19
N VAL A 174 -0.56 3.04 3.29
CA VAL A 174 0.79 3.48 3.66
C VAL A 174 1.01 3.01 5.08
N TYR A 175 2.18 2.43 5.34
CA TYR A 175 2.60 2.08 6.68
C TYR A 175 3.90 2.79 7.03
N LYS A 176 4.00 3.31 8.25
CA LYS A 176 5.27 3.74 8.82
C LYS A 176 6.02 2.51 9.30
N ILE A 177 7.22 2.30 8.78
CA ILE A 177 8.12 1.25 9.24
C ILE A 177 8.82 1.75 10.49
N VAL A 178 8.78 0.95 11.54
CA VAL A 178 9.47 1.18 12.81
C VAL A 178 10.61 0.18 12.91
N SER A 179 11.83 0.70 12.89
CA SER A 179 13.06 -0.10 13.02
C SER A 179 13.50 -0.14 14.48
N PRO A 180 14.20 -1.22 14.92
CA PRO A 180 14.75 -1.29 16.26
C PRO A 180 15.85 -0.24 16.48
N GLN A 181 16.04 0.17 17.74
CA GLN A 181 16.97 1.23 18.14
C GLN A 181 18.42 0.97 17.72
N SER A 182 18.88 -0.27 17.78
CA SER A 182 20.24 -0.65 17.34
C SER A 182 20.46 -0.36 15.85
N SER A 183 19.48 -0.70 15.01
CA SER A 183 19.51 -0.41 13.58
C SER A 183 19.51 1.09 13.32
N LEU A 184 18.72 1.87 14.06
CA LEU A 184 18.68 3.34 13.92
C LEU A 184 19.98 4.01 14.38
N SER A 185 20.63 3.49 15.43
CA SER A 185 21.88 4.05 15.95
C SER A 185 23.00 3.98 14.92
N ALA A 186 23.22 2.81 14.28
CA ALA A 186 24.25 2.68 13.24
C ALA A 186 24.02 3.62 12.05
N TYR A 187 22.76 3.78 11.62
CA TYR A 187 22.38 4.74 10.58
C TYR A 187 22.65 6.19 10.97
N ASN A 188 22.28 6.57 12.20
CA ASN A 188 22.48 7.94 12.69
C ASN A 188 23.97 8.26 12.89
N THR A 189 24.77 7.30 13.37
CA THR A 189 26.23 7.43 13.45
C THR A 189 26.83 7.63 12.06
N TYR A 190 26.44 6.81 11.08
CA TYR A 190 26.90 6.97 9.70
C TYR A 190 26.51 8.34 9.12
N LYS A 191 25.24 8.75 9.31
CA LYS A 191 24.74 10.06 8.87
C LYS A 191 25.52 11.23 9.50
N ALA A 192 25.79 11.16 10.80
CA ALA A 192 26.56 12.19 11.50
C ALA A 192 27.99 12.28 10.98
N ALA A 193 28.64 11.13 10.73
CA ALA A 193 29.97 11.11 10.12
C ALA A 193 29.98 11.69 8.71
N VAL A 194 28.95 11.43 7.89
CA VAL A 194 28.78 12.01 6.54
C VAL A 194 28.57 13.52 6.62
N GLU A 195 27.74 13.97 7.56
CA GLU A 195 27.52 15.40 7.80
C GLU A 195 28.80 16.11 8.23
N ALA A 196 29.56 15.53 9.16
CA ALA A 196 30.79 16.14 9.67
C ALA A 196 31.81 16.41 8.55
N ARG A 197 31.96 15.48 7.59
CA ARG A 197 32.89 15.64 6.46
C ARG A 197 32.33 16.46 5.30
N GLY A 198 31.02 16.48 5.11
CA GLY A 198 30.38 17.07 3.93
C GLY A 198 29.70 18.42 4.16
N GLN A 199 29.43 18.80 5.41
CA GLN A 199 28.84 20.09 5.80
C GLN A 199 27.57 20.42 4.98
N PHE A 200 26.61 19.50 4.91
CA PHE A 200 25.42 19.64 4.07
C PHE A 200 24.37 20.57 4.68
N THR A 201 24.25 20.62 6.01
CA THR A 201 23.28 21.48 6.70
C THR A 201 23.58 22.96 6.50
N PRO A 202 24.84 23.45 6.67
CA PRO A 202 25.21 24.81 6.31
C PRO A 202 24.94 25.17 4.84
N ALA A 203 24.96 24.18 3.94
CA ALA A 203 24.62 24.35 2.52
C ALA A 203 23.10 24.25 2.22
N GLY A 204 22.24 24.33 3.23
CA GLY A 204 20.78 24.33 3.07
C GLY A 204 20.16 22.96 2.76
N ARG A 205 20.90 21.87 3.00
CA ARG A 205 20.43 20.50 2.77
C ARG A 205 20.14 19.80 4.11
N SER A 206 19.51 18.64 4.05
CA SER A 206 19.39 17.76 5.22
C SER A 206 20.75 17.24 5.66
N ALA A 207 20.91 16.99 6.96
CA ALA A 207 22.13 16.40 7.51
C ALA A 207 22.50 15.09 6.77
N GLY A 208 23.77 14.96 6.39
CA GLY A 208 24.29 13.86 5.59
C GLY A 208 23.75 13.82 4.15
N ASN A 209 23.09 14.89 3.69
CA ASN A 209 22.32 14.91 2.47
C ASN A 209 21.31 13.73 2.42
N GLU A 210 20.59 13.51 3.53
CA GLU A 210 19.56 12.47 3.65
C GLU A 210 18.40 12.75 2.67
N ASN A 211 18.14 11.82 1.76
CA ASN A 211 17.09 11.92 0.77
C ASN A 211 16.16 10.71 0.81
N ARG A 212 14.91 10.90 0.40
CA ARG A 212 13.96 9.79 0.22
C ARG A 212 14.13 9.14 -1.14
N ARG A 213 14.18 7.81 -1.19
CA ARG A 213 14.32 7.03 -2.44
C ARG A 213 13.48 5.76 -2.43
N TRP A 214 12.96 5.41 -3.59
CA TRP A 214 12.15 4.22 -3.82
C TRP A 214 13.01 2.98 -4.00
N HIS A 215 12.48 1.86 -3.52
CA HIS A 215 13.03 0.53 -3.76
C HIS A 215 11.87 -0.47 -3.95
N GLY A 216 11.80 -1.11 -5.10
CA GLY A 216 10.91 -2.24 -5.35
C GLY A 216 11.63 -3.56 -5.08
N THR A 217 10.91 -4.52 -4.52
CA THR A 217 11.47 -5.82 -4.16
C THR A 217 10.43 -6.93 -4.25
N ARG A 218 10.86 -8.17 -4.07
CA ARG A 218 10.01 -9.36 -4.10
C ARG A 218 9.25 -9.54 -2.78
N ARG A 219 7.97 -9.87 -2.87
CA ARG A 219 7.07 -10.15 -1.75
C ARG A 219 6.43 -11.53 -1.92
N GLU A 220 6.70 -12.42 -0.98
CA GLU A 220 6.19 -13.81 -1.03
C GLU A 220 4.87 -14.02 -0.29
N CYS A 221 4.47 -13.05 0.54
CA CYS A 221 3.33 -13.17 1.45
C CYS A 221 2.40 -11.95 1.35
N HIS A 222 1.34 -11.94 2.15
CA HIS A 222 0.37 -10.85 2.20
C HIS A 222 0.77 -9.68 3.10
N PHE A 223 2.04 -9.58 3.52
CA PHE A 223 2.52 -8.48 4.37
C PHE A 223 2.23 -7.11 3.74
N GLY A 224 1.50 -6.27 4.46
CA GLY A 224 0.99 -4.97 4.04
C GLY A 224 -0.44 -4.97 3.52
N ASP A 225 -1.05 -6.12 3.23
CA ASP A 225 -2.48 -6.19 2.89
C ASP A 225 -3.35 -5.85 4.11
N LYS A 226 -4.67 -5.68 3.91
CA LYS A 226 -5.57 -5.25 4.99
C LYS A 226 -5.49 -6.21 6.18
N GLY A 227 -5.09 -5.70 7.34
CA GLY A 227 -4.95 -6.51 8.56
C GLY A 227 -3.75 -7.47 8.56
N GLN A 228 -2.90 -7.46 7.52
CA GLN A 228 -1.76 -8.35 7.38
C GLN A 228 -0.46 -7.61 7.71
N THR A 229 -0.20 -7.41 9.00
CA THR A 229 0.96 -6.64 9.50
C THR A 229 2.07 -7.49 10.10
N GLN A 230 1.91 -8.82 10.10
CA GLN A 230 2.89 -9.76 10.63
C GLN A 230 3.87 -10.20 9.55
N PHE A 231 5.16 -10.24 9.88
CA PHE A 231 6.18 -10.77 8.99
C PHE A 231 5.97 -12.27 8.78
N CYS A 232 6.19 -12.77 7.56
CA CYS A 232 6.31 -14.21 7.35
C CYS A 232 7.66 -14.73 7.88
N GLY A 233 7.75 -16.06 8.06
CA GLY A 233 8.99 -16.72 8.49
C GLY A 233 10.00 -16.98 7.36
N SER A 234 9.67 -16.64 6.11
CA SER A 234 10.53 -16.93 4.96
C SER A 234 11.76 -16.02 4.92
N GLN A 235 12.94 -16.64 4.87
CA GLN A 235 14.23 -15.94 4.70
C GLN A 235 14.45 -15.45 3.25
N THR A 236 13.62 -15.89 2.30
CA THR A 236 13.69 -15.46 0.89
C THR A 236 12.69 -14.37 0.56
N CYS A 237 11.77 -14.05 1.47
CA CYS A 237 10.84 -12.94 1.33
C CYS A 237 11.57 -11.60 1.54
N SER A 238 12.11 -11.05 0.45
CA SER A 238 12.94 -9.84 0.47
C SER A 238 12.25 -8.67 1.15
N LEU A 239 10.95 -8.45 0.88
CA LEU A 239 10.19 -7.40 1.54
C LEU A 239 10.17 -7.55 3.06
N CYS A 240 9.80 -8.72 3.59
CA CYS A 240 9.76 -8.94 5.03
C CYS A 240 11.16 -8.82 5.64
N CYS A 241 12.20 -9.37 5.00
CA CYS A 241 13.57 -9.27 5.48
C CYS A 241 14.04 -7.81 5.54
N ILE A 242 13.85 -7.03 4.48
CA ILE A 242 14.25 -5.62 4.45
C ILE A 242 13.51 -4.82 5.53
N VAL A 243 12.20 -5.01 5.69
CA VAL A 243 11.44 -4.27 6.70
C VAL A 243 11.81 -4.69 8.13
N LYS A 244 12.13 -5.98 8.34
CA LYS A 244 12.47 -6.54 9.66
C LYS A 244 13.90 -6.20 10.10
N THR A 245 14.88 -6.32 9.20
CA THR A 245 16.31 -6.23 9.54
C THR A 245 17.09 -5.19 8.72
N SER A 246 16.41 -4.36 7.93
CA SER A 246 17.01 -3.42 6.97
C SER A 246 17.67 -4.13 5.77
N PHE A 247 18.26 -3.32 4.90
CA PHE A 247 19.00 -3.75 3.72
C PHE A 247 20.31 -4.43 4.11
N ASP A 248 20.69 -5.44 3.33
CA ASP A 248 21.96 -6.15 3.48
C ASP A 248 22.65 -6.35 2.12
N LEU A 249 23.83 -5.73 1.96
CA LEU A 249 24.71 -5.86 0.81
C LEU A 249 25.18 -7.30 0.56
N SER A 250 25.18 -8.17 1.57
CA SER A 250 25.48 -9.58 1.36
C SER A 250 24.46 -10.27 0.43
N LEU A 251 23.25 -9.70 0.32
CA LEU A 251 22.17 -10.19 -0.52
C LEU A 251 22.16 -9.57 -1.93
N PHE A 252 23.09 -8.67 -2.24
CA PHE A 252 23.23 -8.10 -3.58
C PHE A 252 23.35 -9.20 -4.64
N GLY A 253 22.75 -8.97 -5.81
CA GLY A 253 22.89 -9.86 -6.96
C GLY A 253 22.16 -11.19 -6.85
N LYS A 254 21.53 -11.55 -5.72
CA LYS A 254 20.82 -12.83 -5.59
C LYS A 254 19.68 -13.04 -6.61
N LYS A 255 19.07 -11.95 -7.11
CA LYS A 255 18.04 -12.00 -8.16
C LYS A 255 18.61 -11.81 -9.56
N THR A 256 19.51 -10.84 -9.75
CA THR A 256 19.95 -10.37 -11.07
C THR A 256 21.35 -10.85 -11.45
N GLY A 257 22.17 -11.28 -10.50
CA GLY A 257 23.59 -11.64 -10.70
C GLY A 257 24.53 -10.44 -10.90
N TRP A 258 23.99 -9.26 -11.23
CA TRP A 258 24.79 -8.06 -11.53
C TRP A 258 24.02 -6.76 -11.21
N GLY A 259 24.74 -5.64 -11.26
CA GLY A 259 24.20 -4.28 -11.17
C GLY A 259 25.14 -3.30 -11.88
N ARG A 260 24.57 -2.26 -12.50
CA ARG A 260 25.29 -1.29 -13.37
C ARG A 260 26.50 -0.62 -12.71
N PHE A 261 26.45 -0.47 -11.39
CA PHE A 261 27.50 0.14 -10.56
C PHE A 261 27.99 -0.83 -9.49
N GLY A 262 28.06 -2.11 -9.85
CA GLY A 262 28.57 -3.20 -9.02
C GLY A 262 27.80 -3.47 -7.74
N LYS A 263 28.48 -4.02 -6.72
CA LYS A 263 27.87 -4.53 -5.47
C LYS A 263 27.42 -3.38 -4.56
N GLY A 264 26.18 -2.95 -4.72
CA GLY A 264 25.59 -1.85 -3.96
C GLY A 264 24.10 -2.05 -3.66
N ILE A 265 23.54 -1.15 -2.86
CA ILE A 265 22.09 -1.06 -2.63
C ILE A 265 21.53 -0.02 -3.58
N TYR A 266 20.65 -0.45 -4.48
CA TYR A 266 20.08 0.36 -5.55
C TYR A 266 18.73 0.92 -5.16
N THR A 267 18.60 2.23 -5.32
CA THR A 267 17.36 2.97 -5.12
C THR A 267 17.19 4.01 -6.22
N THR A 268 16.03 4.64 -6.32
CA THR A 268 15.76 5.65 -7.35
C THR A 268 14.81 6.72 -6.84
N SER A 269 14.87 7.92 -7.39
CA SER A 269 13.88 8.97 -7.15
C SER A 269 12.60 8.77 -7.97
N THR A 270 12.57 7.78 -8.87
CA THR A 270 11.46 7.49 -9.79
C THR A 270 10.69 6.24 -9.34
N SER A 271 9.47 6.40 -8.82
CA SER A 271 8.66 5.28 -8.28
C SER A 271 8.28 4.27 -9.35
N SER A 272 7.99 4.72 -10.58
CA SER A 272 7.66 3.84 -11.71
C SER A 272 8.84 2.96 -12.14
N LYS A 273 10.09 3.37 -11.92
CA LYS A 273 11.28 2.53 -12.15
C LYS A 273 11.38 1.45 -11.07
N SER A 274 11.23 1.84 -9.81
CA SER A 274 11.19 0.86 -8.70
C SER A 274 10.04 -0.12 -8.83
N ASN A 275 8.90 0.28 -9.41
CA ASN A 275 7.78 -0.62 -9.67
C ASN A 275 8.17 -1.85 -10.52
N ASP A 276 9.12 -1.71 -11.46
CA ASP A 276 9.58 -2.82 -12.31
C ASP A 276 10.28 -3.93 -11.50
N TYR A 277 10.79 -3.59 -10.31
CA TYR A 277 11.40 -4.52 -9.37
C TYR A 277 10.42 -5.03 -8.31
N SER A 278 9.26 -4.40 -8.16
CA SER A 278 8.19 -4.84 -7.26
C SER A 278 7.46 -6.03 -7.87
N HIS A 279 7.51 -7.16 -7.17
CA HIS A 279 6.91 -8.42 -7.63
C HIS A 279 6.29 -9.19 -6.47
N ASN A 280 5.11 -9.77 -6.70
CA ASN A 280 4.43 -10.62 -5.73
C ASN A 280 4.45 -12.07 -6.20
N ASP A 281 4.89 -12.98 -5.34
CA ASP A 281 4.72 -14.43 -5.55
C ASP A 281 3.39 -14.91 -4.93
N CYS A 282 2.79 -14.09 -4.07
CA CYS A 282 1.45 -14.33 -3.53
C CYS A 282 0.37 -13.74 -4.45
N ARG A 283 -0.83 -14.35 -4.44
CA ARG A 283 -2.02 -13.72 -5.04
C ARG A 283 -2.50 -12.56 -4.18
N SER A 284 -2.31 -11.34 -4.67
CA SER A 284 -2.79 -10.10 -4.04
C SER A 284 -3.10 -9.07 -5.14
N SER A 285 -4.15 -8.28 -4.93
CA SER A 285 -4.52 -7.17 -5.82
C SER A 285 -3.63 -5.93 -5.61
N LEU A 286 -2.66 -5.99 -4.70
CA LEU A 286 -1.77 -4.89 -4.36
C LEU A 286 -0.31 -5.26 -4.52
N LYS A 287 0.47 -4.39 -5.17
CA LYS A 287 1.94 -4.40 -5.14
C LYS A 287 2.46 -3.64 -3.92
N ALA A 288 3.72 -3.92 -3.56
CA ALA A 288 4.43 -3.29 -2.46
C ALA A 288 5.69 -2.56 -2.95
N ILE A 289 5.93 -1.36 -2.45
CA ILE A 289 7.15 -0.60 -2.70
C ILE A 289 7.60 0.12 -1.43
N LEU A 290 8.91 0.23 -1.23
CA LEU A 290 9.49 0.89 -0.06
C LEU A 290 9.90 2.31 -0.40
N LEU A 291 9.58 3.25 0.50
CA LEU A 291 10.19 4.58 0.55
C LEU A 291 11.21 4.62 1.68
N ASN A 292 12.46 4.83 1.32
CA ASN A 292 13.60 4.69 2.20
C ASN A 292 14.21 6.05 2.50
N LYS A 293 14.83 6.21 3.66
CA LYS A 293 15.76 7.31 3.94
C LYS A 293 17.16 6.85 3.55
N VAL A 294 17.83 7.61 2.69
CA VAL A 294 19.17 7.29 2.19
C VAL A 294 20.10 8.46 2.46
N VAL A 295 21.20 8.22 3.17
CA VAL A 295 22.29 9.17 3.35
C VAL A 295 23.09 9.19 2.06
N VAL A 296 22.81 10.18 1.22
CA VAL A 296 23.45 10.30 -0.11
C VAL A 296 24.88 10.82 0.04
N GLY A 297 25.12 11.71 1.02
CA GLY A 297 26.41 12.39 1.15
C GLY A 297 26.82 13.11 -0.14
N LYS A 298 28.11 13.09 -0.44
CA LYS A 298 28.67 13.58 -1.70
C LYS A 298 28.54 12.49 -2.76
N GLY A 299 27.58 12.64 -3.67
CA GLY A 299 27.33 11.66 -4.72
C GLY A 299 28.22 11.84 -5.95
N CYS A 300 28.83 10.75 -6.43
CA CYS A 300 29.60 10.71 -7.66
C CYS A 300 28.66 10.52 -8.85
N LYS A 301 28.57 11.52 -9.73
CA LYS A 301 27.72 11.44 -10.92
C LYS A 301 28.39 10.58 -11.98
N LEU A 302 27.72 9.52 -12.41
CA LEU A 302 28.17 8.63 -13.47
C LEU A 302 27.09 8.52 -14.56
N THR A 303 27.53 8.46 -15.82
CA THR A 303 26.67 8.32 -17.01
C THR A 303 26.95 7.04 -17.81
N GLN A 304 27.94 6.26 -17.36
CA GLN A 304 28.36 4.99 -17.96
C GLN A 304 28.44 3.92 -16.88
N ASP A 305 28.16 2.67 -17.25
CA ASP A 305 28.20 1.54 -16.34
C ASP A 305 29.62 1.33 -15.79
N ASN A 306 29.71 0.95 -14.51
CA ASN A 306 30.94 0.48 -13.89
C ASN A 306 30.62 -0.68 -12.94
N VAL A 307 30.51 -1.87 -13.53
CA VAL A 307 30.08 -3.09 -12.83
C VAL A 307 31.10 -3.59 -11.80
N ALA A 308 32.34 -3.08 -11.81
CA ALA A 308 33.41 -3.49 -10.90
C ALA A 308 33.36 -2.79 -9.54
N LEU A 309 32.51 -1.77 -9.37
CA LEU A 309 32.43 -1.01 -8.13
C LEU A 309 31.95 -1.87 -6.94
N THR A 310 32.69 -1.80 -5.84
CA THR A 310 32.34 -2.41 -4.55
C THR A 310 32.27 -1.38 -3.42
N ALA A 311 32.61 -0.13 -3.74
CA ALA A 311 32.61 1.04 -2.87
C ALA A 311 32.32 2.28 -3.73
N PRO A 312 31.90 3.43 -3.14
CA PRO A 312 31.83 4.67 -3.90
C PRO A 312 33.23 5.06 -4.40
N PRO A 313 33.35 5.78 -5.53
CA PRO A 313 34.62 6.36 -5.97
C PRO A 313 35.27 7.21 -4.87
N GLN A 314 36.60 7.29 -4.88
CA GLN A 314 37.35 7.99 -3.84
C GLN A 314 36.85 9.44 -3.65
N GLY A 315 36.60 9.81 -2.39
CA GLY A 315 36.11 11.14 -2.03
C GLY A 315 34.60 11.36 -2.23
N TYR A 316 33.84 10.28 -2.45
CA TYR A 316 32.37 10.26 -2.54
C TYR A 316 31.76 9.26 -1.56
N ASP A 317 30.48 9.44 -1.26
CA ASP A 317 29.71 8.58 -0.35
C ASP A 317 28.72 7.66 -1.08
N SER A 318 28.39 7.99 -2.33
CA SER A 318 27.42 7.27 -3.16
C SER A 318 27.71 7.45 -4.65
N VAL A 319 27.03 6.68 -5.48
CA VAL A 319 26.96 6.89 -6.94
C VAL A 319 25.57 7.42 -7.31
N LEU A 320 25.55 8.45 -8.17
CA LEU A 320 24.36 9.04 -8.78
C LEU A 320 24.40 8.74 -10.28
N ALA A 321 23.63 7.75 -10.70
CA ALA A 321 23.45 7.42 -12.11
C ALA A 321 22.47 8.43 -12.71
N GLU A 322 22.95 9.35 -13.53
CA GLU A 322 22.10 10.36 -14.18
C GLU A 322 21.66 9.88 -15.57
N LYS A 323 20.50 10.35 -16.03
CA LYS A 323 20.04 10.04 -17.39
C LYS A 323 21.06 10.54 -18.42
N GLY A 324 21.44 9.68 -19.35
CA GLY A 324 22.47 9.96 -20.35
C GLY A 324 23.33 8.72 -20.63
N GLY A 325 23.97 8.67 -21.78
CA GLY A 325 24.72 7.47 -22.21
C GLY A 325 23.80 6.25 -22.32
N SER A 326 24.11 5.19 -21.57
CA SER A 326 23.32 3.95 -21.52
C SER A 326 22.16 3.97 -20.50
N LEU A 327 21.96 5.07 -19.78
CA LEU A 327 21.05 5.17 -18.63
C LEU A 327 19.73 5.88 -18.98
N ASN A 328 18.63 5.13 -18.92
CA ASN A 328 17.28 5.64 -19.22
C ASN A 328 16.61 6.35 -18.02
N TYR A 329 17.01 6.02 -16.79
CA TYR A 329 16.40 6.51 -15.55
C TYR A 329 17.41 6.62 -14.42
N ASP A 330 17.14 7.49 -13.45
CA ASP A 330 18.06 7.75 -12.34
C ASP A 330 18.21 6.53 -11.41
N GLU A 331 19.41 6.36 -10.87
CA GLU A 331 19.71 5.44 -9.76
C GLU A 331 20.61 6.13 -8.75
N LEU A 332 20.37 5.82 -7.48
CA LEU A 332 21.27 6.09 -6.39
C LEU A 332 21.77 4.75 -5.86
N VAL A 333 23.09 4.61 -5.80
CA VAL A 333 23.75 3.42 -5.26
C VAL A 333 24.57 3.79 -4.04
N VAL A 334 24.33 3.10 -2.94
CA VAL A 334 25.14 3.20 -1.71
C VAL A 334 25.80 1.86 -1.41
N TYR A 335 26.98 1.89 -0.80
CA TYR A 335 27.85 0.72 -0.63
C TYR A 335 28.08 0.37 0.84
N THR A 336 27.18 0.78 1.73
CA THR A 336 27.12 0.31 3.11
C THR A 336 25.67 0.14 3.57
N ASN A 337 25.42 -0.88 4.41
CA ASN A 337 24.11 -1.13 4.99
C ASN A 337 23.64 0.06 5.85
N ASP A 338 24.57 0.83 6.43
CA ASP A 338 24.26 1.96 7.30
C ASP A 338 23.89 3.26 6.59
N ALA A 339 23.99 3.29 5.25
CA ALA A 339 23.57 4.45 4.47
C ALA A 339 22.06 4.50 4.22
N ILE A 340 21.30 3.46 4.55
CA ILE A 340 19.88 3.37 4.18
C ILE A 340 19.01 2.74 5.26
N ARG A 341 17.81 3.29 5.47
CA ARG A 341 16.77 2.67 6.30
C ARG A 341 15.40 2.71 5.62
N PRO A 342 14.64 1.60 5.62
CA PRO A 342 13.27 1.63 5.12
C PRO A 342 12.40 2.47 6.06
N SER A 343 11.63 3.41 5.51
CA SER A 343 10.83 4.35 6.31
C SER A 343 9.33 4.15 6.13
N PHE A 344 8.87 3.86 4.90
CA PHE A 344 7.47 3.56 4.63
C PHE A 344 7.33 2.38 3.70
N LEU A 345 6.28 1.60 3.92
CA LEU A 345 5.75 0.62 2.99
C LEU A 345 4.51 1.21 2.32
N VAL A 346 4.49 1.22 0.99
CA VAL A 346 3.35 1.69 0.20
C VAL A 346 2.74 0.51 -0.55
N MET A 347 1.43 0.35 -0.39
CA MET A 347 0.64 -0.68 -1.05
C MET A 347 -0.28 -0.02 -2.08
N TYR A 348 -0.19 -0.45 -3.33
CA TYR A 348 -0.87 0.18 -4.46
C TYR A 348 -1.41 -0.87 -5.42
N GLU A 349 -2.42 -0.51 -6.22
CA GLU A 349 -3.02 -1.41 -7.21
C GLU A 349 -1.99 -1.95 -8.20
N VAL A 350 -2.17 -3.22 -8.60
CA VAL A 350 -1.35 -3.88 -9.64
C VAL A 350 -1.47 -3.15 -10.98
#